data_AF-A0A838GGV2-F1
#
_entry.id   AF-A0A838GGV2-F1
#
_cell.length_a   1.000
_cell.length_b   1.000
_cell.length_c   1.000
_cell.angle_alpha   90.00
_cell.angle_beta   90.00
_cell.angle_gamma   90.00
#
_symmetry.space_group_name_H-M   'P 1'
#
loop_
_entity.id
_entity.type
_entity.pdbx_description
1 polymer ?
#
loop_
_entity_poly.entity_id
_entity_poly.type
_entity_poly.pdbx_seq_one_letter_code
_entity_poly.pdbx_strand_id
1 'polypeptide(L)' 'MTATLPRHGAADTDDKGLVEMAWDPITRIVGSLGIYTKIDFANKVVAECHST' A
#
# COMPACT_ATOMS: atom_id res chain seq x y z
N MET A 1 -11.15 16.28 14.04
CA MET A 1 -9.80 15.80 14.35
C MET A 1 -9.80 14.30 14.19
N THR A 2 -9.19 13.79 13.12
CA THR A 2 -8.82 12.36 13.05
C THR A 2 -7.59 12.27 12.14
N ALA A 3 -6.41 12.31 12.76
CA ALA A 3 -5.16 11.97 12.09
C ALA A 3 -5.05 10.44 12.12
N THR A 4 -5.28 9.79 10.98
CA THR A 4 -4.92 8.39 10.78
C THR A 4 -3.40 8.31 10.77
N LEU A 5 -2.81 7.85 11.86
CA LEU A 5 -1.40 7.50 11.89
C LEU A 5 -1.16 6.42 10.82
N PRO A 6 -0.20 6.59 9.90
CA PRO A 6 0.34 5.43 9.20
C PRO A 6 1.09 4.64 10.27
N ARG A 7 0.47 3.57 10.77
CA ARG A 7 1.21 2.51 11.44
C ARG A 7 2.12 1.95 10.35
N HIS A 8 3.38 2.40 10.32
CA HIS A 8 4.45 1.66 9.66
C HIS A 8 4.55 0.32 10.41
N GLY A 9 3.61 -0.59 10.13
CA GLY A 9 3.81 -2.01 10.38
C GLY A 9 5.06 -2.37 9.60
N ALA A 10 5.98 -3.06 10.28
CA ALA A 10 7.19 -3.58 9.70
C ALA A 10 6.88 -4.06 8.28
N ALA A 11 7.47 -3.42 7.27
CA ALA A 11 7.38 -3.88 5.91
C ALA A 11 7.90 -5.32 5.93
N ASP A 12 6.98 -6.28 5.86
CA ASP A 12 7.30 -7.68 5.71
C ASP A 12 7.99 -7.78 4.36
N THR A 13 9.30 -7.66 4.41
CA THR A 13 10.13 -7.67 3.23
C THR A 13 10.25 -9.15 2.93
N ASP A 14 9.34 -9.66 2.10
CA ASP A 14 9.48 -11.01 1.55
C ASP A 14 10.92 -11.14 1.02
N ASP A 15 11.57 -12.29 1.17
CA ASP A 15 12.99 -12.48 0.81
C ASP A 15 13.33 -12.06 -0.65
N LYS A 16 12.30 -11.80 -1.47
CA LYS A 16 12.35 -11.25 -2.83
C LYS A 16 12.43 -9.72 -2.92
N GLY A 17 12.46 -9.00 -1.80
CA GLY A 17 12.46 -7.53 -1.79
C GLY A 17 11.13 -6.89 -2.19
N LEU A 18 10.04 -7.67 -2.14
CA LEU A 18 8.68 -7.16 -2.33
C LEU A 18 8.25 -6.44 -1.05
N VAL A 19 7.73 -5.23 -1.22
CA VAL A 19 7.27 -4.40 -0.11
C VAL A 19 5.77 -4.20 -0.23
N GLU A 20 5.05 -4.54 0.83
CA GLU A 20 3.62 -4.31 0.93
C GLU A 20 3.32 -2.83 1.21
N MET A 21 2.46 -2.22 0.41
CA MET A 21 1.99 -0.85 0.57
C MET A 21 0.47 -0.79 0.49
N ALA A 22 -0.13 -0.02 1.39
CA ALA A 22 -1.56 0.16 1.45
C ALA A 22 -1.92 1.64 1.54
N TRP A 23 -2.91 2.04 0.75
CA TRP A 23 -3.54 3.35 0.79
C TRP A 23 -5.05 3.18 0.94
N ASP A 24 -5.51 3.34 2.17
CA ASP A 24 -6.92 3.24 2.53
C ASP A 24 -7.27 4.31 3.58
N PRO A 25 -8.12 5.30 3.26
CA PRO A 25 -8.72 5.59 1.95
C PRO A 25 -7.77 6.36 1.03
N ILE A 26 -7.89 6.17 -0.28
CA ILE A 26 -7.29 7.09 -1.24
C ILE A 26 -7.95 8.47 -1.15
N THR A 27 -7.13 9.52 -1.12
CA THR A 27 -7.60 10.91 -1.07
C THR A 27 -7.91 11.44 -2.47
N ARG A 28 -8.73 12.51 -2.54
CA ARG A 28 -9.12 13.21 -3.79
C ARG A 28 -9.98 12.38 -4.76
N ILE A 29 -10.68 11.37 -4.25
CA ILE A 29 -11.69 10.60 -4.99
C ILE A 29 -13.07 10.72 -4.31
N VAL A 30 -14.13 10.36 -5.04
CA VAL A 30 -15.49 10.24 -4.48
C VAL A 30 -15.77 8.77 -4.21
N GLY A 31 -16.12 8.44 -2.97
CA GLY A 31 -16.38 7.06 -2.53
C GLY A 31 -15.38 6.56 -1.49
N SER A 32 -15.45 5.26 -1.18
CA SER A 32 -14.48 4.54 -0.36
C SER A 32 -13.67 3.65 -1.27
N LEU A 33 -12.38 3.94 -1.43
CA LEU A 33 -11.45 3.14 -2.22
C LEU A 33 -10.20 2.88 -1.39
N GLY A 34 -9.94 1.60 -1.12
CA GLY A 34 -8.70 1.10 -0.56
C GLY A 34 -7.87 0.44 -1.65
N ILE A 35 -6.57 0.75 -1.72
CA ILE A 35 -5.62 0.12 -2.64
C ILE A 35 -4.53 -0.57 -1.83
N TYR A 36 -4.34 -1.85 -2.07
CA TYR A 36 -3.34 -2.71 -1.43
C TYR A 36 -2.43 -3.27 -2.51
N THR A 37 -1.14 -2.99 -2.45
CA THR A 37 -0.18 -3.40 -3.47
C THR A 37 1.06 -4.04 -2.87
N LYS A 38 1.68 -4.93 -3.64
CA LYS A 38 3.06 -5.37 -3.42
C LYS A 38 3.94 -4.74 -4.48
N ILE A 39 4.94 -3.98 -4.06
CA ILE A 39 5.83 -3.23 -4.95
C ILE A 39 7.22 -3.84 -4.90
N ASP A 40 7.75 -4.14 -6.08
CA ASP A 40 9.17 -4.42 -6.26
C ASP A 40 9.87 -3.08 -6.53
N PHE A 41 10.58 -2.57 -5.52
CA PHE A 41 11.31 -1.31 -5.62
C PHE A 41 12.58 -1.40 -6.48
N ALA A 42 13.17 -2.59 -6.63
CA ALA A 42 14.35 -2.78 -7.47
C ALA A 42 13.98 -2.64 -8.95
N ASN A 43 12.87 -3.25 -9.34
CA ASN A 43 12.37 -3.19 -10.72
C ASN A 43 11.43 -2.00 -10.97
N LYS A 44 11.01 -1.27 -9.91
CA LYS A 44 10.05 -0.14 -9.96
C LYS A 44 8.70 -0.56 -10.56
N VAL A 45 8.26 -1.76 -10.22
CA VAL A 45 7.02 -2.36 -10.75
C VAL A 45 6.10 -2.74 -9.59
N VAL A 46 4.79 -2.60 -9.82
CA VAL A 46 3.77 -3.16 -8.93
C VAL A 46 3.58 -4.62 -9.31
N ALA A 47 3.95 -5.54 -8.42
CA ALA A 47 3.82 -6.97 -8.65
C ALA A 47 2.38 -7.46 -8.49
N GLU A 48 1.67 -6.97 -7.47
CA GLU A 48 0.28 -7.33 -7.17
C GLU A 48 -0.52 -6.10 -6.74
N CYS A 49 -1.81 -6.05 -7.06
CA CYS A 49 -2.72 -4.96 -6.70
C CYS A 49 -4.12 -5.50 -6.41
N HIS A 50 -4.67 -5.12 -5.26
CA HIS A 50 -6.04 -5.40 -4.84
C HIS A 50 -6.75 -4.10 -4.44
N SER A 51 -8.02 -3.99 -4.84
CA SER A 51 -8.88 -2.84 -4.54
C SER A 51 -10.13 -3.28 -3.81
N THR A 52 -10.60 -2.45 -2.88
CA THR A 52 -11.88 -2.60 -2.18
C THR A 52 -12.86 -1.50 -2.55
#